data_AF-A0AA35WC37-F1
#
_entry.id   AF-A0AA35WC37-F1
#
_cell.length_a   1.000
_cell.length_b   1.000
_cell.length_c   1.000
_cell.angle_alpha   90.00
_cell.angle_beta   90.00
_cell.angle_gamma   90.00
#
_symmetry.space_group_name_H-M   'P 1'
#
loop_
_entity.id
_entity.type
_entity.pdbx_description
1 polymer ?
#
loop_
_entity_poly.entity_id
_entity_poly.type
_entity_poly.pdbx_seq_one_letter_code
_entity_poly.pdbx_strand_id
1 'polypeptide(L)'
;MFGNGRQCAADDDLDGIPNTLLTIGCDNLPCPLDNCPGVPNGGQRDVDGDGIGDACDSDNDNDGIEDEFDNCAFVNNLNQNDVDRDGVGDLCDTCLFSSNPNQGDLDGDGNGDSCDPDIDGDTVINSQDNCPHIYNPTQRDSDRDLIGDTCDNCKRTRNPNQNDNDADGVGNPCDRGRDRDRDGIKDSADNCQSDINSDQLNHDNDSYGDACDTDDDNDGVLDTVDNCPLVANPDQMDSNADGKGDTCDEDYDGDGVGDSADVCPRNGKISKTSFFAGIPIKLDKREQTPLWDYIDETELVQRLNSGPGFLLSRDSFTSFEFTGTFFVDATVDNDYFGLVYNYYSNRKFMVAGWKKSNDAPYWTPNRPEYETQGGMQIRVFDSNSGPSGRDFKMALWNSNNVTQNQAKTLWKDPKQTGWEHRTSYRWNLQYSAVSKCSRIRIHSGSRTLVDSGCQCNPSTSGPIHGGKLGLYVFSQPMVIFSGMKYKCLDDTQQNGMSQCSLQQQ
;
A
#
# COMPACT_ATOMS: atom_id res chain seq x y z
N MET A 1 -9.67 -18.56 -9.86
CA MET A 1 -9.31 -19.09 -11.20
C MET A 1 -8.16 -18.29 -11.77
N PHE A 2 -7.01 -18.92 -11.91
CA PHE A 2 -5.76 -18.33 -12.38
C PHE A 2 -5.42 -18.79 -13.80
N GLY A 3 -4.65 -17.99 -14.56
CA GLY A 3 -4.05 -18.36 -15.85
C GLY A 3 -4.21 -17.31 -16.96
N ASN A 4 -3.53 -17.52 -18.09
CA ASN A 4 -3.38 -16.55 -19.20
C ASN A 4 -4.63 -16.29 -20.08
N GLY A 5 -5.83 -16.59 -19.58
CA GLY A 5 -7.10 -16.42 -20.32
C GLY A 5 -7.31 -17.36 -21.52
N ARG A 6 -6.30 -18.15 -21.92
CA ARG A 6 -6.43 -19.25 -22.91
C ARG A 6 -6.47 -20.62 -22.24
N GLN A 7 -5.69 -20.79 -21.17
CA GLN A 7 -5.85 -21.86 -20.19
C GLN A 7 -5.96 -21.22 -18.82
N CYS A 8 -6.93 -21.71 -18.03
CA CYS A 8 -7.13 -21.32 -16.64
C CYS A 8 -7.36 -22.59 -15.81
N ALA A 9 -6.96 -22.54 -14.53
CA ALA A 9 -7.22 -23.59 -13.55
C ALA A 9 -8.19 -23.11 -12.47
N ALA A 10 -8.54 -24.04 -11.57
CA ALA A 10 -8.98 -23.65 -10.24
C ALA A 10 -7.86 -22.83 -9.55
N ASP A 11 -8.33 -21.91 -8.73
CA ASP A 11 -7.59 -21.04 -7.82
C ASP A 11 -8.77 -20.54 -6.96
N ASP A 12 -8.91 -21.20 -5.81
CA ASP A 12 -10.14 -21.21 -5.00
C ASP A 12 -10.08 -20.19 -3.86
N ASP A 13 -8.88 -19.80 -3.44
CA ASP A 13 -8.60 -18.82 -2.40
C ASP A 13 -7.94 -17.52 -2.92
N LEU A 14 -7.72 -17.37 -4.24
CA LEU A 14 -7.56 -16.08 -4.93
C LEU A 14 -6.22 -15.36 -4.71
N ASP A 15 -5.19 -16.04 -4.22
CA ASP A 15 -3.83 -15.50 -4.06
C ASP A 15 -3.20 -15.12 -5.42
N GLY A 16 -3.26 -16.03 -6.39
CA GLY A 16 -2.55 -15.97 -7.67
C GLY A 16 -1.95 -17.30 -8.15
N ILE A 17 -2.11 -18.42 -7.44
CA ILE A 17 -1.46 -19.71 -7.73
C ILE A 17 -2.53 -20.79 -7.98
N PRO A 18 -2.36 -21.71 -8.95
CA PRO A 18 -3.42 -22.66 -9.30
C PRO A 18 -3.38 -23.95 -8.47
N ASN A 19 -4.54 -24.40 -7.97
CA ASN A 19 -4.70 -25.69 -7.26
C ASN A 19 -4.42 -26.93 -8.15
N THR A 20 -4.04 -26.74 -9.43
CA THR A 20 -3.67 -27.81 -10.38
C THR A 20 -2.61 -27.32 -11.36
N LEU A 21 -1.56 -28.13 -11.58
CA LEU A 21 -0.46 -27.84 -12.51
C LEU A 21 -0.93 -27.37 -13.91
N LEU A 22 -0.65 -26.10 -14.22
CA LEU A 22 -0.80 -25.53 -15.56
C LEU A 22 0.51 -25.63 -16.35
N THR A 23 0.42 -26.10 -17.59
CA THR A 23 1.60 -26.26 -18.48
C THR A 23 1.95 -25.00 -19.27
N ILE A 24 1.06 -24.00 -19.29
CA ILE A 24 1.27 -22.65 -19.82
C ILE A 24 0.46 -21.65 -18.99
N GLY A 25 0.93 -20.41 -18.88
CA GLY A 25 0.16 -19.29 -18.32
C GLY A 25 0.61 -18.73 -16.98
N CYS A 26 1.80 -19.09 -16.51
CA CYS A 26 2.59 -18.35 -15.54
C CYS A 26 3.86 -17.82 -16.22
N ASP A 27 4.55 -16.88 -15.57
CA ASP A 27 5.81 -16.31 -16.05
C ASP A 27 6.95 -17.33 -15.99
N ASN A 28 6.96 -18.17 -14.96
CA ASN A 28 7.77 -19.38 -14.85
C ASN A 28 6.96 -20.62 -15.26
N LEU A 29 7.51 -21.50 -16.11
CA LEU A 29 6.82 -22.69 -16.62
C LEU A 29 7.56 -24.01 -16.32
N PRO A 30 6.86 -25.10 -15.90
CA PRO A 30 5.42 -25.16 -15.61
C PRO A 30 5.02 -24.26 -14.43
N CYS A 31 3.74 -23.89 -14.36
CA CYS A 31 3.24 -23.15 -13.20
C CYS A 31 3.50 -23.93 -11.90
N PRO A 32 3.83 -23.26 -10.79
CA PRO A 32 3.79 -23.88 -9.47
C PRO A 32 2.39 -24.46 -9.20
N LEU A 33 2.36 -25.49 -8.37
CA LEU A 33 1.12 -25.97 -7.75
C LEU A 33 0.96 -25.22 -6.44
N ASP A 34 -0.25 -24.73 -6.15
CA ASP A 34 -0.50 -24.10 -4.86
C ASP A 34 -0.29 -25.11 -3.72
N ASN A 35 0.42 -24.67 -2.67
CA ASN A 35 0.79 -25.52 -1.52
C ASN A 35 -0.04 -25.27 -0.26
N CYS A 36 -0.96 -24.30 -0.28
CA CYS A 36 -1.94 -24.05 0.78
C CYS A 36 -3.36 -23.77 0.22
N PRO A 37 -4.09 -24.77 -0.34
CA PRO A 37 -5.28 -24.57 -1.20
C PRO A 37 -6.57 -24.01 -0.55
N GLY A 38 -6.46 -23.24 0.52
CA GLY A 38 -7.53 -22.57 1.25
C GLY A 38 -7.03 -21.49 2.23
N VAL A 39 -5.75 -21.07 2.15
CA VAL A 39 -5.15 -20.00 2.95
C VAL A 39 -4.19 -19.22 2.04
N PRO A 40 -4.57 -18.01 1.57
CA PRO A 40 -3.82 -17.31 0.53
C PRO A 40 -2.37 -17.02 0.91
N ASN A 41 -1.43 -17.57 0.13
CA ASN A 41 0.00 -17.50 0.37
C ASN A 41 0.81 -17.30 -0.93
N GLY A 42 0.55 -16.19 -1.64
CA GLY A 42 1.00 -15.98 -3.03
C GLY A 42 2.52 -16.02 -3.25
N GLY A 43 3.33 -15.86 -2.19
CA GLY A 43 4.78 -16.06 -2.20
C GLY A 43 5.22 -17.52 -2.22
N GLN A 44 4.32 -18.48 -1.95
CA GLN A 44 4.51 -19.92 -2.04
C GLN A 44 5.70 -20.46 -1.21
N ARG A 45 5.92 -19.86 -0.04
CA ARG A 45 6.98 -20.25 0.88
C ARG A 45 6.73 -21.67 1.43
N ASP A 46 7.82 -22.44 1.52
CA ASP A 46 7.92 -23.86 1.86
C ASP A 46 9.37 -24.05 2.35
N VAL A 47 9.58 -24.04 3.67
CA VAL A 47 10.92 -23.94 4.28
C VAL A 47 11.69 -25.27 4.30
N ASP A 48 11.03 -26.40 4.54
CA ASP A 48 11.70 -27.72 4.55
C ASP A 48 11.62 -28.48 3.21
N GLY A 49 10.68 -28.16 2.32
CA GLY A 49 10.49 -28.81 1.03
C GLY A 49 9.61 -30.08 1.06
N ASP A 50 8.78 -30.28 2.09
CA ASP A 50 7.75 -31.33 2.18
C ASP A 50 6.71 -31.20 1.04
N GLY A 51 6.31 -29.96 0.71
CA GLY A 51 5.29 -29.63 -0.28
C GLY A 51 3.97 -29.11 0.27
N ILE A 52 3.85 -28.95 1.59
CA ILE A 52 2.91 -28.05 2.27
C ILE A 52 3.59 -26.66 2.41
N GLY A 53 2.82 -25.58 2.45
CA GLY A 53 3.38 -24.22 2.59
C GLY A 53 3.35 -23.67 4.02
N ASP A 54 4.27 -22.75 4.33
CA ASP A 54 4.43 -22.05 5.62
C ASP A 54 3.14 -21.35 6.15
N ALA A 55 2.12 -21.18 5.29
CA ALA A 55 0.84 -20.58 5.66
C ALA A 55 -0.22 -21.59 6.16
N CYS A 56 0.05 -22.89 6.04
CA CYS A 56 -0.91 -23.95 6.35
C CYS A 56 -0.31 -25.26 6.89
N ASP A 57 1.01 -25.34 7.07
CA ASP A 57 1.62 -26.38 7.91
C ASP A 57 1.34 -26.10 9.40
N SER A 58 2.05 -26.84 10.24
CA SER A 58 2.03 -26.86 11.69
C SER A 58 3.42 -27.10 12.30
N ASP A 59 4.45 -27.38 11.49
CA ASP A 59 5.85 -27.67 11.86
C ASP A 59 6.73 -27.28 10.64
N ASN A 60 6.84 -25.98 10.32
CA ASN A 60 7.31 -25.52 8.98
C ASN A 60 8.78 -25.85 8.63
N ASP A 61 9.56 -26.40 9.56
CA ASP A 61 10.91 -26.87 9.29
C ASP A 61 11.17 -28.36 9.63
N ASN A 62 10.08 -29.10 9.96
CA ASN A 62 10.06 -30.53 10.27
C ASN A 62 11.04 -30.96 11.40
N ASP A 63 11.18 -30.11 12.42
CA ASP A 63 11.90 -30.34 13.68
C ASP A 63 11.22 -31.39 14.58
N GLY A 64 9.88 -31.40 14.56
CA GLY A 64 9.04 -32.19 15.46
C GLY A 64 8.46 -31.40 16.63
N ILE A 65 8.45 -30.08 16.56
CA ILE A 65 7.80 -29.15 17.50
C ILE A 65 6.77 -28.35 16.72
N GLU A 66 5.50 -28.40 17.16
CA GLU A 66 4.42 -27.67 16.47
C GLU A 66 4.62 -26.15 16.64
N ASP A 67 4.43 -25.37 15.58
CA ASP A 67 4.72 -23.92 15.49
C ASP A 67 4.21 -23.07 16.67
N GLU A 68 3.05 -23.44 17.25
CA GLU A 68 2.48 -22.70 18.40
C GLU A 68 3.28 -22.88 19.71
N PHE A 69 4.31 -23.73 19.70
CA PHE A 69 5.24 -24.00 20.80
C PHE A 69 6.72 -23.80 20.43
N ASP A 70 7.05 -23.51 19.17
CA ASP A 70 8.41 -23.33 18.68
C ASP A 70 8.86 -21.86 18.77
N ASN A 71 10.04 -21.61 19.35
CA ASN A 71 10.69 -20.29 19.36
C ASN A 71 11.53 -19.97 18.09
N CYS A 72 11.67 -20.89 17.14
CA CYS A 72 12.21 -20.70 15.79
C CYS A 72 11.46 -21.55 14.73
N ALA A 73 10.15 -21.35 14.57
CA ALA A 73 9.25 -22.10 13.64
C ALA A 73 9.57 -22.05 12.12
N PHE A 74 10.82 -21.74 11.75
CA PHE A 74 11.39 -21.74 10.40
C PHE A 74 12.90 -22.10 10.39
N VAL A 75 13.52 -22.46 11.52
CA VAL A 75 14.97 -22.72 11.69
C VAL A 75 15.25 -23.84 12.73
N ASN A 76 14.91 -25.07 12.39
CA ASN A 76 15.18 -26.37 13.04
C ASN A 76 16.12 -26.32 14.26
N ASN A 77 15.55 -26.38 15.48
CA ASN A 77 16.27 -26.01 16.69
C ASN A 77 16.11 -26.90 17.93
N LEU A 78 15.47 -28.09 17.88
CA LEU A 78 15.05 -29.14 18.86
C LEU A 78 15.42 -29.02 20.36
N ASN A 79 16.53 -28.36 20.68
CA ASN A 79 16.93 -27.95 22.01
C ASN A 79 16.11 -26.78 22.59
N GLN A 80 15.47 -25.94 21.75
CA GLN A 80 14.68 -24.77 22.19
C GLN A 80 15.47 -23.86 23.16
N ASN A 81 16.75 -23.63 22.89
CA ASN A 81 17.52 -22.66 23.65
C ASN A 81 16.99 -21.24 23.37
N ASP A 82 16.94 -20.46 24.44
CA ASP A 82 16.59 -19.05 24.47
C ASP A 82 17.38 -18.45 25.65
N VAL A 83 18.42 -17.69 25.31
CA VAL A 83 19.41 -17.18 26.27
C VAL A 83 18.89 -16.00 27.10
N ASP A 84 18.11 -15.08 26.51
CA ASP A 84 17.72 -13.82 27.17
C ASP A 84 16.23 -13.68 27.53
N ARG A 85 15.36 -14.49 26.89
CA ARG A 85 13.94 -14.73 27.19
C ARG A 85 12.97 -13.71 26.66
N ASP A 86 13.19 -13.34 25.41
CA ASP A 86 12.29 -12.50 24.62
C ASP A 86 11.16 -13.31 23.94
N GLY A 87 11.40 -14.59 23.63
CA GLY A 87 10.48 -15.52 22.98
C GLY A 87 10.98 -16.12 21.66
N VAL A 88 12.15 -15.72 21.18
CA VAL A 88 12.84 -16.20 19.97
C VAL A 88 14.02 -17.11 20.38
N GLY A 89 14.36 -18.09 19.55
CA GLY A 89 15.41 -19.08 19.88
C GLY A 89 16.81 -18.74 19.36
N ASP A 90 17.84 -19.25 20.05
CA ASP A 90 19.28 -19.02 19.80
C ASP A 90 19.75 -19.22 18.34
N LEU A 91 18.97 -19.88 17.46
CA LEU A 91 19.32 -20.15 16.06
C LEU A 91 18.65 -19.22 15.04
N CYS A 92 17.60 -18.51 15.42
CA CYS A 92 16.88 -17.54 14.59
C CYS A 92 16.88 -16.11 15.17
N ASP A 93 17.36 -15.95 16.41
CA ASP A 93 17.52 -14.65 17.07
C ASP A 93 18.72 -13.86 16.51
N THR A 94 18.41 -12.76 15.84
CA THR A 94 19.35 -11.76 15.31
C THR A 94 20.13 -10.99 16.39
N CYS A 95 19.74 -11.10 17.67
CA CYS A 95 20.37 -10.40 18.79
C CYS A 95 20.47 -11.23 20.09
N LEU A 96 20.94 -12.50 20.01
CA LEU A 96 21.26 -13.55 21.04
C LEU A 96 21.46 -13.20 22.54
N PHE A 97 21.69 -11.94 22.91
CA PHE A 97 21.88 -11.44 24.28
C PHE A 97 21.09 -10.13 24.59
N SER A 98 20.16 -9.68 23.74
CA SER A 98 19.56 -8.34 23.74
C SER A 98 18.09 -8.24 23.27
N SER A 99 17.24 -9.18 23.65
CA SER A 99 15.76 -9.18 23.69
C SER A 99 15.05 -8.21 22.73
N ASN A 100 14.71 -8.72 21.54
CA ASN A 100 14.07 -8.03 20.44
C ASN A 100 12.96 -8.90 19.80
N PRO A 101 11.78 -9.10 20.46
CA PRO A 101 10.76 -10.08 20.00
C PRO A 101 10.10 -9.78 18.65
N ASN A 102 10.47 -8.67 18.02
CA ASN A 102 10.05 -8.25 16.68
C ASN A 102 11.11 -8.53 15.59
N GLN A 103 12.30 -9.03 15.96
CA GLN A 103 13.40 -9.44 15.08
C GLN A 103 13.63 -8.46 13.91
N GLY A 104 13.67 -7.17 14.25
CA GLY A 104 13.96 -6.11 13.30
C GLY A 104 15.43 -6.13 12.91
N ASP A 105 15.67 -6.20 11.61
CA ASP A 105 16.95 -6.10 10.92
C ASP A 105 16.66 -5.22 9.68
N LEU A 106 17.16 -3.99 9.68
CA LEU A 106 16.78 -2.95 8.73
C LEU A 106 17.65 -2.91 7.47
N ASP A 107 18.91 -3.35 7.51
CA ASP A 107 19.80 -3.41 6.35
C ASP A 107 19.93 -4.84 5.76
N GLY A 108 19.66 -5.88 6.56
CA GLY A 108 19.68 -7.29 6.17
C GLY A 108 21.03 -7.98 6.35
N ASP A 109 21.97 -7.45 7.14
CA ASP A 109 23.25 -8.11 7.42
C ASP A 109 23.16 -9.30 8.40
N GLY A 110 22.06 -9.41 9.15
CA GLY A 110 21.78 -10.48 10.11
C GLY A 110 22.05 -10.12 11.58
N ASN A 111 22.53 -8.91 11.89
CA ASN A 111 22.56 -8.37 13.25
C ASN A 111 21.34 -7.45 13.46
N GLY A 112 20.49 -7.74 14.45
CA GLY A 112 19.23 -6.98 14.60
C GLY A 112 19.41 -5.56 15.15
N ASP A 113 18.42 -4.69 14.88
CA ASP A 113 18.33 -3.27 15.27
C ASP A 113 18.68 -2.98 16.75
N SER A 114 18.49 -3.98 17.61
CA SER A 114 18.64 -3.86 19.07
C SER A 114 20.07 -4.15 19.58
N CYS A 115 20.93 -4.70 18.73
CA CYS A 115 22.32 -5.05 19.08
C CYS A 115 23.36 -4.55 18.07
N ASP A 116 22.96 -4.25 16.83
CA ASP A 116 23.86 -3.74 15.80
C ASP A 116 24.25 -2.26 16.01
N PRO A 117 25.54 -1.88 15.83
CA PRO A 117 26.00 -0.50 15.86
C PRO A 117 25.69 0.40 14.64
N ASP A 118 25.16 -0.09 13.52
CA ASP A 118 25.18 0.57 12.19
C ASP A 118 23.92 0.27 11.33
N ILE A 119 22.71 0.40 11.91
CA ILE A 119 21.47 -0.35 11.57
C ILE A 119 20.83 -0.08 10.22
N ASP A 120 21.39 0.77 9.37
CA ASP A 120 20.96 0.96 7.98
C ASP A 120 22.07 0.74 6.95
N GLY A 121 23.22 0.21 7.38
CA GLY A 121 24.33 -0.20 6.51
C GLY A 121 25.13 0.94 5.88
N ASP A 122 24.93 2.20 6.31
CA ASP A 122 25.54 3.38 5.67
C ASP A 122 27.05 3.56 5.95
N THR A 123 27.60 2.82 6.92
CA THR A 123 28.97 2.88 7.48
C THR A 123 29.25 3.99 8.51
N VAL A 124 28.22 4.70 8.99
CA VAL A 124 28.28 5.72 10.04
C VAL A 124 27.44 5.31 11.25
N ILE A 125 28.10 4.65 12.21
CA ILE A 125 27.44 4.11 13.41
C ILE A 125 26.36 5.01 14.04
N ASN A 126 25.27 4.40 14.53
CA ASN A 126 24.02 4.98 15.06
C ASN A 126 24.18 6.19 16.04
N SER A 127 25.36 6.35 16.63
CA SER A 127 25.72 7.41 17.59
C SER A 127 26.39 8.65 16.98
N GLN A 128 26.70 8.62 15.69
CA GLN A 128 27.36 9.69 14.93
C GLN A 128 26.53 10.15 13.72
N ASP A 129 25.64 9.30 13.24
CA ASP A 129 24.75 9.57 12.12
C ASP A 129 23.58 10.52 12.46
N ASN A 130 23.14 11.27 11.45
CA ASN A 130 21.99 12.16 11.46
C ASN A 130 20.71 11.59 10.80
N CYS A 131 20.72 10.37 10.26
CA CYS A 131 19.55 9.59 9.85
C CYS A 131 19.62 8.08 10.21
N PRO A 132 19.69 7.65 11.51
CA PRO A 132 19.99 6.26 11.92
C PRO A 132 19.01 5.14 11.57
N HIS A 133 18.19 5.32 10.53
CA HIS A 133 17.25 4.36 9.97
C HIS A 133 17.05 4.56 8.45
N ILE A 134 17.85 5.39 7.76
CA ILE A 134 17.71 5.69 6.32
C ILE A 134 19.07 6.03 5.67
N TYR A 135 19.79 4.99 5.23
CA TYR A 135 21.06 4.98 4.49
C TYR A 135 21.43 6.31 3.83
N ASN A 136 22.40 7.04 4.38
CA ASN A 136 22.80 8.36 3.87
C ASN A 136 24.31 8.67 3.96
N PRO A 137 25.25 7.88 3.39
CA PRO A 137 26.71 7.92 3.70
C PRO A 137 27.45 9.25 3.46
N THR A 138 26.76 10.22 2.86
CA THR A 138 27.22 11.60 2.71
C THR A 138 27.01 12.48 3.95
N GLN A 139 26.20 12.03 4.92
CA GLN A 139 25.88 12.69 6.19
C GLN A 139 25.45 14.16 6.02
N ARG A 140 24.77 14.45 4.91
CA ARG A 140 24.46 15.80 4.46
C ARG A 140 23.31 16.40 5.29
N ASP A 141 23.59 17.51 5.98
CA ASP A 141 22.62 18.34 6.71
C ASP A 141 22.67 19.78 6.14
N SER A 142 21.63 20.18 5.41
CA SER A 142 21.57 21.44 4.65
C SER A 142 21.29 22.68 5.51
N ASP A 143 20.55 22.57 6.63
CA ASP A 143 20.10 23.73 7.43
C ASP A 143 20.57 23.77 8.90
N ARG A 144 21.17 22.66 9.36
CA ARG A 144 21.90 22.48 10.62
C ARG A 144 21.01 22.25 11.82
N ASP A 145 20.01 21.40 11.66
CA ASP A 145 19.11 20.93 12.70
C ASP A 145 19.61 19.67 13.43
N LEU A 146 20.59 18.95 12.86
CA LEU A 146 21.15 17.65 13.26
C LEU A 146 20.40 16.40 12.75
N ILE A 147 19.51 16.56 11.77
CA ILE A 147 18.84 15.52 11.01
C ILE A 147 19.32 15.63 9.55
N GLY A 148 19.58 14.50 8.88
CA GLY A 148 20.11 14.51 7.52
C GLY A 148 19.06 14.79 6.45
N ASP A 149 19.49 15.37 5.32
CA ASP A 149 18.68 15.68 4.12
C ASP A 149 17.89 14.47 3.59
N THR A 150 18.26 13.23 3.92
CA THR A 150 17.54 12.02 3.50
C THR A 150 16.27 11.81 4.33
N CYS A 151 16.37 11.94 5.65
CA CYS A 151 15.30 11.67 6.62
C CYS A 151 14.57 12.92 7.16
N ASP A 152 15.10 14.13 6.94
CA ASP A 152 14.49 15.38 7.37
C ASP A 152 13.20 15.70 6.59
N ASN A 153 12.08 15.80 7.30
CA ASN A 153 10.78 16.17 6.75
C ASN A 153 10.62 17.68 6.46
N CYS A 154 11.65 18.50 6.68
CA CYS A 154 11.71 19.90 6.25
C CYS A 154 13.13 20.37 5.85
N LYS A 155 13.81 19.66 4.94
CA LYS A 155 15.19 19.80 4.35
C LYS A 155 15.87 21.18 4.16
N ARG A 156 15.21 22.29 4.52
CA ARG A 156 15.64 23.70 4.44
C ARG A 156 15.09 24.59 5.61
N THR A 157 14.41 24.04 6.62
CA THR A 157 13.60 24.77 7.65
C THR A 157 13.75 24.29 9.11
N ARG A 158 14.94 23.87 9.53
CA ARG A 158 15.45 23.64 10.90
C ARG A 158 14.45 23.21 11.97
N ASN A 159 14.32 21.90 12.16
CA ASN A 159 13.21 21.26 12.88
C ASN A 159 13.63 20.02 13.71
N PRO A 160 14.55 20.13 14.71
CA PRO A 160 15.27 18.99 15.33
C PRO A 160 14.42 17.97 16.13
N ASN A 161 13.11 18.08 16.03
CA ASN A 161 12.13 17.22 16.66
C ASN A 161 11.23 16.51 15.64
N GLN A 162 11.46 16.76 14.33
CA GLN A 162 10.81 16.13 13.17
C GLN A 162 9.27 16.03 13.29
N ASN A 163 8.65 16.97 14.02
CA ASN A 163 7.22 16.88 14.31
C ASN A 163 6.42 17.06 13.01
N ASP A 164 5.71 15.99 12.65
CA ASP A 164 4.56 16.01 11.76
C ASP A 164 3.29 15.77 12.60
N ASN A 165 2.24 16.56 12.37
CA ASN A 165 0.97 16.51 13.11
C ASN A 165 -0.21 15.97 12.29
N ASP A 166 -0.06 15.87 10.97
CA ASP A 166 -1.05 15.22 10.12
C ASP A 166 -0.48 14.11 9.22
N ALA A 167 0.79 13.76 9.35
CA ALA A 167 1.42 12.59 8.74
C ALA A 167 1.32 12.63 7.20
N ASP A 168 1.62 13.78 6.59
CA ASP A 168 1.80 13.92 5.14
C ASP A 168 3.27 13.80 4.69
N GLY A 169 4.20 13.67 5.65
CA GLY A 169 5.64 13.59 5.37
C GLY A 169 6.34 14.95 5.31
N VAL A 170 5.62 16.04 5.60
CA VAL A 170 6.12 17.42 5.61
C VAL A 170 6.02 17.98 7.04
N GLY A 171 7.15 18.31 7.66
CA GLY A 171 7.16 18.75 9.05
C GLY A 171 6.40 20.05 9.31
N ASN A 172 5.84 20.22 10.52
CA ASN A 172 5.08 21.41 10.95
C ASN A 172 5.77 22.79 10.68
N PRO A 173 7.10 22.90 10.57
CA PRO A 173 7.77 24.14 10.17
C PRO A 173 7.66 24.49 8.68
N CYS A 174 7.59 23.50 7.78
CA CYS A 174 7.45 23.70 6.33
C CYS A 174 6.07 23.31 5.78
N ASP A 175 5.22 22.62 6.56
CA ASP A 175 3.77 22.49 6.36
C ASP A 175 3.07 23.85 6.49
N ARG A 176 3.25 24.69 5.47
CA ARG A 176 2.55 25.96 5.24
C ARG A 176 2.51 26.24 3.75
N GLY A 177 1.33 26.10 3.15
CA GLY A 177 1.17 26.41 1.74
C GLY A 177 -0.26 26.78 1.38
N ARG A 178 -0.46 26.89 0.07
CA ARG A 178 -1.68 26.40 -0.54
C ARG A 178 -1.35 25.09 -1.26
N ASP A 179 -2.43 24.46 -1.65
CA ASP A 179 -2.56 23.35 -2.57
C ASP A 179 -3.74 23.82 -3.44
N ARG A 180 -3.58 23.85 -4.77
CA ARG A 180 -4.41 24.68 -5.69
C ARG A 180 -5.37 23.84 -6.51
N ASP A 181 -4.81 22.85 -7.18
CA ASP A 181 -5.39 21.83 -8.06
C ASP A 181 -5.87 20.60 -7.27
N ARG A 182 -5.14 20.26 -6.19
CA ARG A 182 -5.35 19.14 -5.25
C ARG A 182 -4.91 17.78 -5.73
N ASP A 183 -3.66 17.67 -6.14
CA ASP A 183 -2.93 16.40 -6.21
C ASP A 183 -2.49 15.87 -4.82
N GLY A 184 -2.22 16.77 -3.87
CA GLY A 184 -1.66 16.43 -2.56
C GLY A 184 -0.22 16.91 -2.32
N ILE A 185 0.32 17.79 -3.16
CA ILE A 185 1.56 18.51 -2.95
C ILE A 185 1.21 19.99 -2.74
N LYS A 186 2.14 20.78 -2.20
CA LYS A 186 1.91 22.19 -1.85
C LYS A 186 2.51 23.09 -2.93
N ASP A 187 1.86 24.21 -3.30
CA ASP A 187 2.25 25.21 -4.34
C ASP A 187 3.77 25.59 -4.36
N SER A 188 4.52 25.34 -3.28
CA SER A 188 5.94 25.67 -3.09
C SER A 188 6.92 24.49 -3.20
N ALA A 189 6.41 23.27 -3.35
CA ALA A 189 7.16 22.02 -3.53
C ALA A 189 6.64 21.19 -4.73
N ASP A 190 5.48 21.57 -5.25
CA ASP A 190 4.80 21.04 -6.42
C ASP A 190 5.40 21.60 -7.72
N ASN A 191 5.71 20.71 -8.67
CA ASN A 191 6.22 21.06 -9.99
C ASN A 191 5.12 21.48 -10.99
N CYS A 192 3.87 21.11 -10.77
CA CYS A 192 2.72 21.43 -11.64
C CYS A 192 1.55 22.07 -10.89
N GLN A 193 1.81 23.24 -10.29
CA GLN A 193 0.93 24.12 -9.48
C GLN A 193 -0.53 24.38 -9.91
N SER A 194 -1.07 23.80 -10.98
CA SER A 194 -2.46 23.94 -11.43
C SER A 194 -3.05 22.68 -12.07
N ASP A 195 -2.27 21.62 -12.23
CA ASP A 195 -2.60 20.44 -13.03
C ASP A 195 -2.12 19.18 -12.28
N ILE A 196 -3.01 18.21 -12.12
CA ILE A 196 -2.94 17.23 -11.01
C ILE A 196 -1.94 16.10 -11.29
N ASN A 197 -0.86 16.02 -10.51
CA ASN A 197 0.19 15.00 -10.62
C ASN A 197 0.80 14.54 -9.28
N SER A 198 0.06 13.73 -8.50
CA SER A 198 0.47 13.28 -7.15
C SER A 198 1.77 12.44 -7.10
N ASP A 199 2.20 11.95 -8.26
CA ASP A 199 3.42 11.19 -8.55
C ASP A 199 4.62 12.11 -8.88
N GLN A 200 4.35 13.40 -9.14
CA GLN A 200 5.32 14.48 -9.40
C GLN A 200 6.37 14.05 -10.43
N LEU A 201 5.92 13.46 -11.54
CA LEU A 201 6.78 13.06 -12.64
C LEU A 201 7.41 14.29 -13.31
N ASN A 202 8.61 14.06 -13.81
CA ASN A 202 9.56 15.00 -14.42
C ASN A 202 10.71 14.10 -14.88
N HIS A 203 10.71 13.70 -16.16
CA HIS A 203 11.67 12.72 -16.69
C HIS A 203 13.03 13.37 -17.02
N ASP A 204 13.04 14.57 -17.60
CA ASP A 204 14.25 15.32 -17.95
C ASP A 204 15.04 15.95 -16.77
N ASN A 205 14.42 16.06 -15.59
CA ASN A 205 14.91 16.74 -14.39
C ASN A 205 15.00 18.28 -14.48
N ASP A 206 14.06 18.92 -15.21
CA ASP A 206 13.86 20.37 -15.37
C ASP A 206 13.11 21.03 -14.16
N SER A 207 12.64 22.27 -14.31
CA SER A 207 11.83 23.08 -13.40
C SER A 207 10.31 22.79 -13.43
N TYR A 208 9.79 22.08 -14.44
CA TYR A 208 8.38 21.73 -14.61
C TYR A 208 8.13 20.24 -14.26
N GLY A 209 7.12 19.62 -14.84
CA GLY A 209 6.82 18.20 -14.73
C GLY A 209 5.82 17.78 -15.79
N ASP A 210 5.79 16.49 -16.12
CA ASP A 210 5.13 15.97 -17.33
C ASP A 210 3.66 16.44 -17.49
N ALA A 211 2.93 16.54 -16.38
CA ALA A 211 1.53 16.96 -16.38
C ALA A 211 1.29 18.45 -16.76
N CYS A 212 2.35 19.24 -16.90
CA CYS A 212 2.28 20.67 -17.22
C CYS A 212 3.42 21.20 -18.11
N ASP A 213 4.33 20.34 -18.59
CA ASP A 213 5.26 20.68 -19.68
C ASP A 213 4.66 20.33 -21.07
N THR A 214 5.50 20.31 -22.09
CA THR A 214 5.20 20.13 -23.52
C THR A 214 6.39 19.55 -24.32
N ASP A 215 7.44 19.09 -23.64
CA ASP A 215 8.72 18.56 -24.16
C ASP A 215 9.33 17.68 -23.04
N ASP A 216 8.58 16.67 -22.56
CA ASP A 216 8.78 15.94 -21.27
C ASP A 216 10.18 15.31 -21.04
N ASP A 217 10.96 15.08 -22.11
CA ASP A 217 12.34 14.58 -22.07
C ASP A 217 13.41 15.60 -22.56
N ASN A 218 12.97 16.82 -22.91
CA ASN A 218 13.75 17.95 -23.41
C ASN A 218 14.61 17.68 -24.67
N ASP A 219 14.17 16.77 -25.56
CA ASP A 219 14.83 16.51 -26.84
C ASP A 219 14.70 17.68 -27.84
N GLY A 220 13.61 18.45 -27.75
CA GLY A 220 13.25 19.54 -28.65
C GLY A 220 12.15 19.20 -29.66
N VAL A 221 11.52 18.03 -29.53
CA VAL A 221 10.24 17.65 -30.15
C VAL A 221 9.15 17.66 -29.06
N LEU A 222 7.98 18.19 -29.41
CA LEU A 222 6.88 18.33 -28.43
C LEU A 222 6.07 17.04 -28.37
N ASP A 223 5.79 16.49 -27.18
CA ASP A 223 5.02 15.24 -26.93
C ASP A 223 3.75 15.09 -27.79
N THR A 224 3.05 16.20 -28.06
CA THR A 224 1.88 16.23 -28.98
C THR A 224 2.14 15.75 -30.42
N VAL A 225 3.41 15.60 -30.84
CA VAL A 225 3.86 15.08 -32.13
C VAL A 225 5.01 14.07 -32.02
N ASP A 226 5.39 13.68 -30.80
CA ASP A 226 6.50 12.79 -30.51
C ASP A 226 6.09 11.30 -30.58
N ASN A 227 7.05 10.40 -30.86
CA ASN A 227 6.87 8.94 -30.85
C ASN A 227 7.53 8.20 -29.66
N CYS A 228 8.37 8.88 -28.86
CA CYS A 228 8.89 8.44 -27.56
C CYS A 228 8.93 9.57 -26.51
N PRO A 229 7.79 10.21 -26.14
CA PRO A 229 7.75 11.42 -25.28
C PRO A 229 8.58 11.47 -23.98
N LEU A 230 9.03 10.34 -23.44
CA LEU A 230 9.74 10.25 -22.17
C LEU A 230 11.21 9.80 -22.34
N VAL A 231 11.68 9.56 -23.57
CA VAL A 231 12.97 8.90 -23.86
C VAL A 231 13.64 9.50 -25.12
N ALA A 232 14.19 10.70 -24.93
CA ALA A 232 14.78 11.61 -25.91
C ALA A 232 15.38 10.95 -27.18
N ASN A 233 14.74 11.18 -28.33
CA ASN A 233 15.12 10.64 -29.63
C ASN A 233 14.98 11.68 -30.78
N PRO A 234 15.85 12.73 -30.89
CA PRO A 234 15.61 13.89 -31.75
C PRO A 234 15.64 13.65 -33.28
N ASP A 235 15.86 12.41 -33.72
CA ASP A 235 15.70 11.99 -35.12
C ASP A 235 14.38 11.26 -35.40
N GLN A 236 13.57 11.02 -34.36
CA GLN A 236 12.21 10.47 -34.38
C GLN A 236 12.12 9.17 -35.20
N MET A 237 13.13 8.31 -35.04
CA MET A 237 13.26 7.08 -35.82
C MET A 237 12.19 6.06 -35.42
N ASP A 238 11.27 5.80 -36.34
CA ASP A 238 10.33 4.68 -36.32
C ASP A 238 10.60 3.83 -37.58
N SER A 239 11.23 2.67 -37.38
CA SER A 239 11.58 1.71 -38.44
C SER A 239 10.44 0.76 -38.79
N ASN A 240 9.42 0.64 -37.93
CA ASN A 240 8.36 -0.36 -38.03
C ASN A 240 7.07 0.22 -38.68
N ALA A 241 6.88 1.54 -38.54
CA ALA A 241 5.79 2.40 -38.99
C ALA A 241 4.43 2.22 -38.26
N ASP A 242 4.45 1.90 -36.96
CA ASP A 242 3.24 1.85 -36.11
C ASP A 242 2.97 3.15 -35.32
N GLY A 243 3.96 4.03 -35.18
CA GLY A 243 3.86 5.31 -34.48
C GLY A 243 4.48 5.36 -33.07
N LYS A 244 5.10 4.27 -32.58
CA LYS A 244 6.04 4.30 -31.45
C LYS A 244 7.48 4.42 -32.01
N GLY A 245 8.39 5.09 -31.29
CA GLY A 245 9.78 5.24 -31.74
C GLY A 245 10.66 4.03 -31.38
N ASP A 246 11.64 3.73 -32.22
CA ASP A 246 12.60 2.63 -32.07
C ASP A 246 13.36 2.67 -30.72
N THR A 247 13.49 3.85 -30.11
CA THR A 247 14.21 4.05 -28.84
C THR A 247 13.46 3.48 -27.64
N CYS A 248 12.12 3.57 -27.65
CA CYS A 248 11.26 3.20 -26.52
C CYS A 248 10.36 1.99 -26.83
N ASP A 249 10.48 1.35 -28.00
CA ASP A 249 9.53 0.37 -28.56
C ASP A 249 9.14 -0.76 -27.57
N GLU A 250 10.08 -1.27 -26.77
CA GLU A 250 9.83 -2.28 -25.73
C GLU A 250 9.79 -1.73 -24.28
N ASP A 251 10.11 -0.45 -24.07
CA ASP A 251 10.32 0.23 -22.76
C ASP A 251 9.97 1.73 -22.91
N TYR A 252 8.73 2.11 -22.58
CA TYR A 252 8.15 3.42 -22.93
C TYR A 252 8.71 4.60 -22.13
N ASP A 253 9.14 4.40 -20.87
CA ASP A 253 9.65 5.46 -19.98
C ASP A 253 11.13 5.34 -19.62
N GLY A 254 11.81 4.27 -20.03
CA GLY A 254 13.26 4.12 -19.94
C GLY A 254 13.78 3.73 -18.55
N ASP A 255 12.92 3.27 -17.64
CA ASP A 255 13.31 2.76 -16.31
C ASP A 255 14.21 1.50 -16.40
N GLY A 256 14.09 0.74 -17.50
CA GLY A 256 14.80 -0.52 -17.73
C GLY A 256 13.94 -1.78 -17.56
N VAL A 257 12.67 -1.64 -17.19
CA VAL A 257 11.65 -2.71 -17.16
C VAL A 257 10.65 -2.51 -18.30
N GLY A 258 10.76 -3.34 -19.34
CA GLY A 258 9.92 -3.18 -20.53
C GLY A 258 8.40 -3.37 -20.31
N ASP A 259 7.59 -2.67 -21.09
CA ASP A 259 6.12 -2.42 -21.00
C ASP A 259 5.24 -3.60 -20.58
N SER A 260 5.68 -4.84 -20.82
CA SER A 260 4.93 -6.07 -20.57
C SER A 260 5.10 -6.67 -19.17
N ALA A 261 6.17 -6.29 -18.46
CA ALA A 261 6.43 -6.65 -17.06
C ALA A 261 6.12 -5.50 -16.09
N ASP A 262 6.12 -4.28 -16.60
CA ASP A 262 5.97 -3.03 -15.86
C ASP A 262 4.51 -2.78 -15.39
N VAL A 263 4.35 -2.17 -14.21
CA VAL A 263 3.02 -1.84 -13.64
C VAL A 263 2.56 -0.40 -13.90
N CYS A 264 3.46 0.50 -14.28
CA CYS A 264 3.18 1.87 -14.65
C CYS A 264 4.06 2.30 -15.86
N PRO A 265 3.86 1.79 -17.10
CA PRO A 265 4.77 1.97 -18.24
C PRO A 265 4.73 3.39 -18.89
N ARG A 266 4.68 4.42 -18.06
CA ARG A 266 4.69 5.87 -18.32
C ARG A 266 5.17 6.63 -17.07
N ASN A 267 6.04 6.01 -16.27
CA ASN A 267 6.44 6.45 -14.94
C ASN A 267 7.75 5.76 -14.55
N GLY A 268 8.89 6.36 -14.93
CA GLY A 268 10.25 5.89 -14.63
C GLY A 268 10.65 5.92 -13.14
N LYS A 269 9.69 5.69 -12.24
CA LYS A 269 9.84 5.54 -10.78
C LYS A 269 9.08 4.32 -10.22
N ILE A 270 8.16 3.68 -10.96
CA ILE A 270 7.23 2.66 -10.42
C ILE A 270 7.07 1.45 -11.36
N SER A 271 8.13 0.67 -11.55
CA SER A 271 8.10 -0.52 -12.42
C SER A 271 7.50 -1.79 -11.80
N LYS A 272 7.33 -1.87 -10.47
CA LYS A 272 6.74 -3.03 -9.78
C LYS A 272 5.80 -2.66 -8.63
N THR A 273 4.94 -3.60 -8.24
CA THR A 273 4.20 -3.49 -6.96
C THR A 273 5.11 -3.86 -5.78
N SER A 274 5.25 -2.96 -4.80
CA SER A 274 5.85 -3.29 -3.51
C SER A 274 5.23 -2.51 -2.34
N PHE A 275 4.90 -3.22 -1.27
CA PHE A 275 4.53 -2.66 0.03
C PHE A 275 5.69 -2.76 1.05
N PHE A 276 6.85 -3.29 0.66
CA PHE A 276 7.97 -3.53 1.57
C PHE A 276 8.42 -2.24 2.28
N ALA A 277 8.59 -2.34 3.60
CA ALA A 277 8.88 -1.22 4.48
C ALA A 277 7.96 0.01 4.27
N GLY A 278 6.67 -0.26 3.97
CA GLY A 278 5.61 0.72 3.81
C GLY A 278 5.36 1.56 5.07
N ILE A 279 4.65 2.68 4.92
CA ILE A 279 4.58 3.74 5.95
C ILE A 279 3.41 3.47 6.93
N PRO A 280 3.66 3.17 8.22
CA PRO A 280 2.60 2.84 9.18
C PRO A 280 1.97 4.10 9.80
N ILE A 281 0.69 4.36 9.49
CA ILE A 281 -0.03 5.53 10.01
C ILE A 281 -0.88 5.15 11.22
N LYS A 282 -0.54 5.69 12.40
CA LYS A 282 -1.27 5.45 13.65
C LYS A 282 -2.41 6.46 13.85
N LEU A 283 -3.66 5.98 13.86
CA LEU A 283 -4.87 6.83 13.85
C LEU A 283 -5.53 7.03 15.24
N ASP A 284 -5.06 6.32 16.28
CA ASP A 284 -5.30 6.66 17.69
C ASP A 284 -3.98 6.56 18.48
N LYS A 285 -3.62 7.61 19.24
CA LYS A 285 -2.34 7.69 19.97
C LYS A 285 -2.28 6.87 21.27
N ARG A 286 -3.35 6.17 21.67
CA ARG A 286 -3.48 5.48 22.97
C ARG A 286 -3.53 3.96 22.88
N GLU A 287 -3.96 3.44 21.75
CA GLU A 287 -4.15 2.00 21.55
C GLU A 287 -2.91 1.34 20.96
N GLN A 288 -2.93 0.01 20.90
CA GLN A 288 -1.91 -0.77 20.23
C GLN A 288 -1.87 -0.40 18.74
N THR A 289 -0.67 -0.21 18.20
CA THR A 289 -0.46 -0.04 16.74
C THR A 289 -0.78 -1.39 16.07
N PRO A 290 -1.30 -1.43 14.84
CA PRO A 290 -1.26 -2.66 14.07
C PRO A 290 0.17 -3.18 13.98
N LEU A 291 0.39 -4.47 14.26
CA LEU A 291 1.57 -5.18 13.78
C LEU A 291 1.27 -5.60 12.35
N TRP A 292 2.12 -5.15 11.43
CA TRP A 292 2.15 -5.55 10.03
C TRP A 292 3.35 -6.46 9.85
N ASP A 293 3.12 -7.63 9.28
CA ASP A 293 4.08 -8.71 9.15
C ASP A 293 4.21 -9.05 7.66
N TYR A 294 5.40 -8.91 7.09
CA TYR A 294 5.63 -9.00 5.64
C TYR A 294 6.00 -10.43 5.27
N ILE A 295 5.21 -11.06 4.40
CA ILE A 295 5.54 -12.37 3.82
C ILE A 295 6.39 -12.16 2.57
N ASP A 296 5.99 -11.22 1.71
CA ASP A 296 6.78 -10.68 0.60
C ASP A 296 6.40 -9.22 0.27
N GLU A 297 6.82 -8.70 -0.88
CA GLU A 297 6.51 -7.33 -1.33
C GLU A 297 5.02 -7.10 -1.65
N THR A 298 4.27 -8.17 -1.90
CA THR A 298 2.88 -8.21 -2.37
C THR A 298 1.93 -8.93 -1.41
N GLU A 299 2.45 -9.53 -0.34
CA GLU A 299 1.67 -10.24 0.67
C GLU A 299 2.12 -9.89 2.10
N LEU A 300 1.14 -9.55 2.94
CA LEU A 300 1.38 -9.25 4.34
C LEU A 300 0.19 -9.61 5.23
N VAL A 301 0.48 -9.91 6.50
CA VAL A 301 -0.49 -10.28 7.53
C VAL A 301 -0.55 -9.18 8.59
N GLN A 302 -1.75 -8.74 8.92
CA GLN A 302 -1.99 -7.91 10.10
C GLN A 302 -2.38 -8.82 11.27
N ARG A 303 -1.47 -8.98 12.25
CA ARG A 303 -1.56 -10.04 13.27
C ARG A 303 -2.47 -9.69 14.49
N LEU A 304 -2.56 -8.42 14.87
CA LEU A 304 -3.09 -8.00 16.19
C LEU A 304 -4.45 -7.29 16.15
N ASN A 305 -5.34 -7.56 17.12
CA ASN A 305 -6.49 -6.67 17.37
C ASN A 305 -5.96 -5.33 17.88
N SER A 306 -5.96 -4.32 17.01
CA SER A 306 -5.30 -3.04 17.24
C SER A 306 -6.26 -1.85 17.20
N GLY A 307 -5.77 -0.70 17.65
CA GLY A 307 -6.40 0.57 17.28
C GLY A 307 -6.39 0.80 15.76
N PRO A 308 -7.12 1.81 15.26
CA PRO A 308 -7.15 2.11 13.84
C PRO A 308 -5.76 2.48 13.33
N GLY A 309 -5.41 1.97 12.14
CA GLY A 309 -4.17 2.33 11.46
C GLY A 309 -4.18 2.00 9.98
N PHE A 310 -3.22 2.57 9.26
CA PHE A 310 -2.91 2.23 7.88
C PHE A 310 -1.49 1.66 7.74
N LEU A 311 -1.26 0.96 6.63
CA LEU A 311 0.05 0.79 6.03
C LEU A 311 -0.03 1.36 4.61
N LEU A 312 0.80 2.34 4.27
CA LEU A 312 0.81 2.95 2.94
C LEU A 312 1.93 2.38 2.07
N SER A 313 1.70 2.29 0.76
CA SER A 313 2.77 2.18 -0.22
C SER A 313 3.74 3.36 -0.06
N ARG A 314 5.01 3.17 -0.43
CA ARG A 314 5.95 4.29 -0.56
C ARG A 314 5.58 5.18 -1.75
N ASP A 315 5.02 4.58 -2.79
CA ASP A 315 4.61 5.24 -4.02
C ASP A 315 3.37 6.14 -3.84
N SER A 316 3.26 7.13 -4.73
CA SER A 316 2.09 7.98 -4.93
C SER A 316 1.55 7.79 -6.34
N PHE A 317 0.24 7.92 -6.53
CA PHE A 317 -0.42 7.70 -7.82
C PHE A 317 -1.45 8.79 -8.12
N THR A 318 -1.44 9.35 -9.32
CA THR A 318 -2.52 10.22 -9.81
C THR A 318 -3.79 9.41 -10.17
N SER A 319 -3.62 8.32 -10.94
CA SER A 319 -4.71 7.42 -11.35
C SER A 319 -4.24 5.96 -11.36
N PHE A 320 -4.98 5.07 -10.70
CA PHE A 320 -4.53 3.70 -10.43
C PHE A 320 -5.66 2.66 -10.48
N GLU A 321 -5.28 1.42 -10.73
CA GLU A 321 -6.04 0.21 -10.37
C GLU A 321 -5.26 -0.57 -9.31
N PHE A 322 -5.94 -1.02 -8.26
CA PHE A 322 -5.38 -1.83 -7.19
C PHE A 322 -6.21 -3.09 -6.97
N THR A 323 -5.55 -4.24 -6.95
CA THR A 323 -6.15 -5.55 -6.71
C THR A 323 -5.34 -6.32 -5.65
N GLY A 324 -5.97 -7.34 -5.10
CA GLY A 324 -5.40 -8.22 -4.08
C GLY A 324 -6.53 -9.06 -3.48
N THR A 325 -6.20 -9.92 -2.52
CA THR A 325 -7.15 -10.80 -1.84
C THR A 325 -7.18 -10.50 -0.35
N PHE A 326 -8.38 -10.24 0.17
CA PHE A 326 -8.60 -10.25 1.62
C PHE A 326 -8.91 -11.67 2.06
N PHE A 327 -8.28 -12.09 3.14
CA PHE A 327 -8.65 -13.27 3.92
C PHE A 327 -8.55 -12.93 5.41
N VAL A 328 -9.44 -13.48 6.23
CA VAL A 328 -9.39 -13.28 7.68
C VAL A 328 -9.22 -14.64 8.35
N ASP A 329 -7.99 -14.91 8.79
CA ASP A 329 -7.66 -16.12 9.55
C ASP A 329 -7.87 -15.94 11.06
N ALA A 330 -9.00 -15.37 11.42
CA ALA A 330 -9.52 -15.40 12.79
C ALA A 330 -10.79 -16.23 12.81
N THR A 331 -11.00 -17.01 13.87
CA THR A 331 -12.30 -17.63 14.18
C THR A 331 -13.18 -16.75 15.08
N VAL A 332 -12.68 -15.55 15.40
CA VAL A 332 -13.27 -14.57 16.31
C VAL A 332 -13.26 -13.18 15.69
N ASP A 333 -13.94 -12.26 16.37
CA ASP A 333 -14.10 -10.86 15.98
C ASP A 333 -14.97 -10.63 14.72
N ASN A 334 -15.36 -9.38 14.48
CA ASN A 334 -16.29 -9.03 13.40
C ASN A 334 -16.03 -7.65 12.79
N ASP A 335 -14.82 -7.14 12.92
CA ASP A 335 -14.48 -5.73 12.85
C ASP A 335 -14.02 -5.24 11.46
N TYR A 336 -13.37 -4.07 11.41
CA TYR A 336 -13.04 -3.38 10.17
C TYR A 336 -11.65 -3.74 9.65
N PHE A 337 -11.60 -4.10 8.37
CA PHE A 337 -10.42 -3.96 7.53
C PHE A 337 -10.78 -3.29 6.21
N GLY A 338 -9.81 -3.08 5.32
CA GLY A 338 -10.04 -2.66 3.95
C GLY A 338 -8.86 -1.88 3.38
N LEU A 339 -9.15 -0.88 2.55
CA LEU A 339 -8.16 -0.10 1.82
C LEU A 339 -8.25 1.38 2.19
N VAL A 340 -7.10 2.05 2.21
CA VAL A 340 -6.98 3.52 2.17
C VAL A 340 -6.39 3.91 0.81
N TYR A 341 -6.84 5.05 0.27
CA TYR A 341 -6.37 5.56 -1.01
C TYR A 341 -6.60 7.07 -1.11
N ASN A 342 -5.97 7.71 -2.09
CA ASN A 342 -5.83 9.16 -2.16
C ASN A 342 -5.36 9.74 -0.81
N TYR A 343 -4.41 9.06 -0.17
CA TYR A 343 -3.87 9.51 1.11
C TYR A 343 -2.91 10.66 0.85
N TYR A 344 -3.25 11.81 1.44
CA TYR A 344 -2.37 12.96 1.62
C TYR A 344 -1.85 12.98 3.05
N SER A 345 -2.77 12.95 4.02
CA SER A 345 -2.47 13.04 5.44
C SER A 345 -3.53 12.31 6.25
N ASN A 346 -3.27 12.04 7.53
CA ASN A 346 -4.20 11.45 8.49
C ASN A 346 -5.47 12.28 8.77
N ARG A 347 -5.67 13.39 8.03
CA ARG A 347 -6.91 14.17 7.97
C ARG A 347 -7.65 14.03 6.63
N LYS A 348 -6.93 13.74 5.54
CA LYS A 348 -7.40 13.81 4.15
C LYS A 348 -7.02 12.55 3.40
N PHE A 349 -8.00 11.66 3.26
CA PHE A 349 -7.88 10.37 2.57
C PHE A 349 -9.26 9.81 2.21
N MET A 350 -9.29 8.77 1.38
CA MET A 350 -10.47 7.93 1.15
C MET A 350 -10.25 6.55 1.76
N VAL A 351 -11.29 5.96 2.34
CA VAL A 351 -11.27 4.58 2.87
C VAL A 351 -12.41 3.78 2.25
N ALA A 352 -12.09 2.59 1.75
CA ALA A 352 -13.02 1.52 1.44
C ALA A 352 -12.92 0.45 2.55
N GLY A 353 -13.77 0.58 3.57
CA GLY A 353 -13.73 -0.27 4.78
C GLY A 353 -14.89 -1.25 4.85
N TRP A 354 -14.62 -2.50 5.24
CA TRP A 354 -15.56 -3.61 5.31
C TRP A 354 -15.68 -4.14 6.74
N LYS A 355 -16.91 -4.27 7.25
CA LYS A 355 -17.22 -4.92 8.55
C LYS A 355 -18.09 -6.16 8.34
N LYS A 356 -17.91 -7.20 9.16
CA LYS A 356 -18.69 -8.46 9.07
C LYS A 356 -20.17 -8.27 9.42
N SER A 357 -20.48 -7.50 10.46
CA SER A 357 -21.85 -7.39 10.96
C SER A 357 -22.15 -6.03 11.57
N ASN A 358 -23.45 -5.75 11.77
CA ASN A 358 -23.91 -4.60 12.54
C ASN A 358 -23.68 -4.88 14.03
N ASP A 359 -22.90 -4.04 14.70
CA ASP A 359 -22.79 -4.02 16.16
C ASP A 359 -23.64 -2.92 16.78
N ALA A 360 -23.96 -3.11 18.06
CA ALA A 360 -24.44 -2.03 18.93
C ALA A 360 -23.41 -0.88 18.98
N PRO A 361 -23.84 0.39 19.12
CA PRO A 361 -22.95 1.55 19.13
C PRO A 361 -21.84 1.42 20.18
N TYR A 362 -20.59 1.34 19.69
CA TYR A 362 -19.38 0.99 20.45
C TYR A 362 -19.29 1.75 21.76
N TRP A 363 -19.42 0.99 22.87
CA TRP A 363 -19.32 1.39 24.28
C TRP A 363 -19.97 2.74 24.65
N THR A 364 -20.97 3.18 23.87
CA THR A 364 -21.77 4.39 24.10
C THR A 364 -23.26 4.06 24.09
N PRO A 365 -23.79 3.34 25.10
CA PRO A 365 -25.23 3.00 25.21
C PRO A 365 -26.19 4.21 25.18
N ASN A 366 -25.66 5.42 25.39
CA ASN A 366 -26.39 6.68 25.40
C ASN A 366 -26.26 7.50 24.09
N ARG A 367 -25.68 6.93 23.02
CA ARG A 367 -25.53 7.58 21.71
C ARG A 367 -25.92 6.65 20.55
N PRO A 368 -27.23 6.40 20.31
CA PRO A 368 -27.71 5.55 19.23
C PRO A 368 -27.35 6.07 17.83
N GLU A 369 -26.91 7.32 17.69
CA GLU A 369 -26.46 7.89 16.42
C GLU A 369 -25.08 7.35 15.92
N TYR A 370 -24.44 6.45 16.65
CA TYR A 370 -23.19 5.76 16.27
C TYR A 370 -23.42 4.29 15.86
N GLU A 371 -24.51 4.03 15.15
CA GLU A 371 -24.80 2.75 14.49
C GLU A 371 -23.68 2.33 13.52
N THR A 372 -23.27 1.06 13.60
CA THR A 372 -22.43 0.42 12.59
C THR A 372 -23.26 -0.43 11.65
N GLN A 373 -22.78 -0.55 10.42
CA GLN A 373 -23.39 -1.35 9.37
C GLN A 373 -22.35 -2.32 8.78
N GLY A 374 -22.69 -3.60 8.74
CA GLY A 374 -21.93 -4.59 7.98
C GLY A 374 -21.96 -4.31 6.48
N GLY A 375 -21.01 -4.90 5.76
CA GLY A 375 -20.77 -4.60 4.36
C GLY A 375 -19.76 -3.50 4.11
N MET A 376 -19.34 -3.39 2.85
CA MET A 376 -18.34 -2.44 2.38
C MET A 376 -18.90 -1.00 2.38
N GLN A 377 -18.07 -0.03 2.74
CA GLN A 377 -18.41 1.39 2.85
C GLN A 377 -17.29 2.24 2.26
N ILE A 378 -17.62 3.17 1.34
CA ILE A 378 -16.67 4.17 0.82
C ILE A 378 -16.91 5.49 1.55
N ARG A 379 -15.89 5.96 2.27
CA ARG A 379 -15.90 7.19 3.07
C ARG A 379 -14.74 8.09 2.68
N VAL A 380 -15.05 9.38 2.52
CA VAL A 380 -14.09 10.47 2.33
C VAL A 380 -13.83 11.11 3.69
N PHE A 381 -12.57 11.30 4.06
CA PHE A 381 -12.17 12.03 5.27
C PHE A 381 -11.61 13.40 4.89
N ASP A 382 -12.08 14.43 5.60
CA ASP A 382 -11.57 15.80 5.53
C ASP A 382 -11.73 16.39 6.94
N SER A 383 -10.82 15.95 7.82
CA SER A 383 -10.97 16.11 9.26
C SER A 383 -10.30 17.37 9.79
N ASN A 384 -11.10 18.23 10.41
CA ASN A 384 -10.62 19.40 11.15
C ASN A 384 -9.77 19.04 12.39
N SER A 385 -9.75 17.78 12.85
CA SER A 385 -9.06 17.38 14.09
C SER A 385 -8.00 16.28 13.94
N GLY A 386 -8.14 15.38 12.96
CA GLY A 386 -7.30 14.20 12.79
C GLY A 386 -7.29 13.28 14.03
N PRO A 387 -6.30 12.38 14.15
CA PRO A 387 -6.11 11.41 15.24
C PRO A 387 -6.11 11.95 16.68
N SER A 388 -5.94 13.27 16.86
CA SER A 388 -6.03 13.92 18.18
C SER A 388 -7.47 14.24 18.61
N GLY A 389 -8.43 14.21 17.68
CA GLY A 389 -9.83 14.53 17.92
C GLY A 389 -10.67 13.34 18.36
N ARG A 390 -11.49 13.52 19.40
CA ARG A 390 -12.37 12.46 19.94
C ARG A 390 -13.35 11.90 18.90
N ASP A 391 -13.82 12.77 17.99
CA ASP A 391 -14.84 12.41 17.01
C ASP A 391 -14.23 11.81 15.72
N PHE A 392 -12.91 11.87 15.52
CA PHE A 392 -12.23 11.32 14.35
C PHE A 392 -12.23 9.79 14.33
N LYS A 393 -11.80 9.16 15.43
CA LYS A 393 -11.92 7.70 15.59
C LYS A 393 -13.38 7.23 15.49
N MET A 394 -14.31 8.04 15.97
CA MET A 394 -15.74 7.75 15.83
C MET A 394 -16.23 7.85 14.39
N ALA A 395 -15.61 8.68 13.54
CA ALA A 395 -15.89 8.76 12.11
C ALA A 395 -15.30 7.55 11.33
N LEU A 396 -14.16 7.00 11.78
CA LEU A 396 -13.61 5.73 11.26
C LEU A 396 -14.50 4.52 11.61
N TRP A 397 -15.18 4.54 12.76
CA TRP A 397 -16.08 3.46 13.19
C TRP A 397 -17.51 3.58 12.64
N ASN A 398 -18.11 4.77 12.74
CA ASN A 398 -19.51 5.02 12.42
C ASN A 398 -19.76 4.96 10.90
N SER A 399 -20.86 4.32 10.51
CA SER A 399 -21.28 4.25 9.10
C SER A 399 -22.05 5.50 8.65
N ASN A 400 -22.59 6.29 9.58
CA ASN A 400 -23.47 7.42 9.32
C ASN A 400 -22.74 8.77 9.41
N ASN A 401 -23.18 9.75 8.61
CA ASN A 401 -22.60 11.10 8.51
C ASN A 401 -22.93 12.00 9.71
N VAL A 402 -22.65 11.51 10.93
CA VAL A 402 -23.00 12.14 12.22
C VAL A 402 -21.86 12.99 12.77
N THR A 403 -20.62 12.63 12.42
CA THR A 403 -19.39 13.34 12.80
C THR A 403 -19.12 14.50 11.84
N GLN A 404 -19.81 15.62 12.05
CA GLN A 404 -19.67 16.83 11.21
C GLN A 404 -18.22 17.34 11.19
N ASN A 405 -17.71 17.63 9.99
CA ASN A 405 -16.31 18.06 9.74
C ASN A 405 -15.24 17.00 10.10
N GLN A 406 -15.59 15.71 9.95
CA GLN A 406 -14.65 14.58 10.06
C GLN A 406 -14.64 13.75 8.78
N ALA A 407 -15.80 13.24 8.38
CA ALA A 407 -15.94 12.34 7.23
C ALA A 407 -17.31 12.46 6.56
N LYS A 408 -17.38 12.00 5.31
CA LYS A 408 -18.57 11.88 4.47
C LYS A 408 -18.57 10.50 3.81
N THR A 409 -19.52 9.66 4.18
CA THR A 409 -19.85 8.44 3.43
C THR A 409 -20.36 8.83 2.04
N LEU A 410 -19.68 8.35 0.99
CA LEU A 410 -20.16 8.41 -0.38
C LEU A 410 -21.15 7.26 -0.64
N TRP A 411 -20.78 6.05 -0.19
CA TRP A 411 -21.49 4.82 -0.51
C TRP A 411 -21.41 3.78 0.61
N LYS A 412 -22.42 2.90 0.66
CA LYS A 412 -22.44 1.67 1.47
C LYS A 412 -23.08 0.56 0.64
N ASP A 413 -22.73 -0.69 0.90
CA ASP A 413 -23.45 -1.83 0.34
C ASP A 413 -24.93 -1.82 0.79
N PRO A 414 -25.90 -1.66 -0.12
CA PRO A 414 -27.33 -1.72 0.24
C PRO A 414 -27.78 -3.11 0.69
N LYS A 415 -27.00 -4.17 0.44
CA LYS A 415 -27.27 -5.54 0.91
C LYS A 415 -26.72 -5.80 2.32
N GLN A 416 -25.82 -4.95 2.82
CA GLN A 416 -25.09 -5.12 4.10
C GLN A 416 -24.26 -6.42 4.17
N THR A 417 -23.67 -6.85 3.04
CA THR A 417 -22.99 -8.15 2.89
C THR A 417 -21.66 -8.16 3.66
N GLY A 418 -21.65 -8.75 4.85
CA GLY A 418 -20.42 -8.97 5.62
C GLY A 418 -19.39 -9.87 4.94
N TRP A 419 -18.15 -9.80 5.43
CA TRP A 419 -17.11 -10.80 5.17
C TRP A 419 -17.26 -12.00 6.13
N GLU A 420 -16.95 -13.20 5.66
CA GLU A 420 -16.97 -14.45 6.42
C GLU A 420 -15.53 -14.85 6.84
N HIS A 421 -15.39 -15.69 7.87
CA HIS A 421 -14.07 -16.13 8.34
C HIS A 421 -13.51 -17.22 7.42
N ARG A 422 -12.18 -17.25 7.20
CA ARG A 422 -11.52 -18.22 6.31
C ARG A 422 -12.21 -18.31 4.92
N THR A 423 -12.51 -17.15 4.35
CA THR A 423 -13.12 -17.00 3.04
C THR A 423 -12.40 -15.91 2.26
N SER A 424 -11.95 -16.24 1.05
CA SER A 424 -11.20 -15.31 0.21
C SER A 424 -12.07 -14.36 -0.60
N TYR A 425 -11.56 -13.14 -0.73
CA TYR A 425 -12.23 -12.04 -1.41
C TYR A 425 -11.27 -11.22 -2.28
N ARG A 426 -11.24 -11.48 -3.58
CA ARG A 426 -10.47 -10.66 -4.54
C ARG A 426 -11.11 -9.29 -4.68
N TRP A 427 -10.38 -8.23 -4.35
CA TRP A 427 -10.80 -6.86 -4.58
C TRP A 427 -10.28 -6.32 -5.92
N ASN A 428 -11.00 -5.34 -6.44
CA ASN A 428 -10.56 -4.48 -7.52
C ASN A 428 -11.06 -3.06 -7.21
N LEU A 429 -10.14 -2.19 -6.81
CA LEU A 429 -10.34 -0.77 -6.60
C LEU A 429 -9.75 -0.02 -7.79
N GLN A 430 -10.49 0.91 -8.38
CA GLN A 430 -10.02 1.79 -9.45
C GLN A 430 -10.23 3.25 -9.03
N TYR A 431 -9.31 4.14 -9.36
CA TYR A 431 -9.44 5.59 -9.21
C TYR A 431 -8.92 6.32 -10.46
N SER A 432 -9.59 7.40 -10.85
CA SER A 432 -9.15 8.30 -11.92
C SER A 432 -9.25 9.76 -11.48
N ALA A 433 -8.13 10.48 -11.55
CA ALA A 433 -8.05 11.93 -11.26
C ALA A 433 -8.87 12.77 -12.27
N VAL A 434 -8.90 12.37 -13.55
CA VAL A 434 -9.72 13.02 -14.60
C VAL A 434 -11.21 12.98 -14.25
N SER A 435 -11.72 11.81 -13.83
CA SER A 435 -13.15 11.65 -13.50
C SER A 435 -13.50 12.05 -12.05
N LYS A 436 -12.50 12.07 -11.15
CA LYS A 436 -12.63 12.29 -9.70
C LYS A 436 -13.58 11.27 -9.04
N CYS A 437 -13.53 10.03 -9.55
CA CYS A 437 -14.34 8.89 -9.13
C CYS A 437 -13.47 7.70 -8.74
N SER A 438 -13.90 6.96 -7.71
CA SER A 438 -13.43 5.60 -7.45
C SER A 438 -14.49 4.55 -7.75
N ARG A 439 -14.11 3.28 -7.88
CA ARG A 439 -15.03 2.14 -7.89
C ARG A 439 -14.37 0.96 -7.21
N ILE A 440 -15.08 0.29 -6.31
CA ILE A 440 -14.62 -0.99 -5.75
C ILE A 440 -15.57 -2.13 -6.15
N ARG A 441 -14.98 -3.23 -6.60
CA ARG A 441 -15.62 -4.52 -6.84
C ARG A 441 -14.98 -5.55 -5.91
N ILE A 442 -15.78 -6.46 -5.37
CA ILE A 442 -15.30 -7.58 -4.54
C ILE A 442 -15.96 -8.87 -5.01
N HIS A 443 -15.14 -9.88 -5.27
CA HIS A 443 -15.54 -11.18 -5.76
C HIS A 443 -15.17 -12.26 -4.74
N SER A 444 -16.00 -13.29 -4.61
CA SER A 444 -15.67 -14.52 -3.88
C SER A 444 -15.90 -15.68 -4.85
N GLY A 445 -14.83 -16.40 -5.18
CA GLY A 445 -14.77 -17.20 -6.41
C GLY A 445 -15.25 -16.40 -7.62
N SER A 446 -16.09 -17.01 -8.46
CA SER A 446 -16.66 -16.36 -9.65
C SER A 446 -17.81 -15.37 -9.37
N ARG A 447 -18.15 -15.08 -8.10
CA ARG A 447 -19.35 -14.30 -7.72
C ARG A 447 -19.01 -12.91 -7.22
N THR A 448 -19.43 -11.87 -7.95
CA THR A 448 -19.43 -10.49 -7.44
C THR A 448 -20.38 -10.37 -6.24
N LEU A 449 -19.84 -10.00 -5.08
CA LEU A 449 -20.61 -9.70 -3.87
C LEU A 449 -20.90 -8.21 -3.79
N VAL A 450 -19.85 -7.40 -3.92
CA VAL A 450 -19.89 -5.93 -3.91
C VAL A 450 -19.51 -5.40 -5.29
N ASP A 451 -20.27 -4.40 -5.74
CA ASP A 451 -19.87 -3.44 -6.77
C ASP A 451 -20.45 -2.11 -6.32
N SER A 452 -19.61 -1.11 -6.07
CA SER A 452 -20.07 0.21 -5.64
C SER A 452 -20.73 1.01 -6.76
N GLY A 453 -20.54 0.61 -8.03
CA GLY A 453 -20.57 1.55 -9.15
C GLY A 453 -19.51 2.64 -8.95
N CYS A 454 -19.51 3.65 -9.82
CA CYS A 454 -18.57 4.76 -9.68
C CYS A 454 -19.03 5.70 -8.55
N GLN A 455 -18.12 6.10 -7.68
CA GLN A 455 -18.35 6.90 -6.49
C GLN A 455 -17.49 8.15 -6.58
N CYS A 456 -18.12 9.23 -7.05
CA CYS A 456 -17.45 10.46 -7.43
C CYS A 456 -17.50 11.50 -6.31
N ASN A 457 -16.41 12.21 -6.11
CA ASN A 457 -16.33 13.32 -5.15
C ASN A 457 -15.94 14.64 -5.85
N PRO A 458 -16.80 15.22 -6.72
CA PRO A 458 -16.53 16.45 -7.46
C PRO A 458 -16.62 17.71 -6.57
N SER A 459 -16.35 17.59 -5.27
CA SER A 459 -16.57 18.66 -4.29
C SER A 459 -15.43 19.67 -4.32
N THR A 460 -15.73 20.90 -4.76
CA THR A 460 -14.78 22.03 -4.69
C THR A 460 -14.39 22.40 -3.25
N SER A 461 -15.05 21.83 -2.24
CA SER A 461 -14.59 21.73 -0.85
C SER A 461 -14.60 20.25 -0.41
N GLY A 462 -13.47 19.58 -0.57
CA GLY A 462 -13.24 18.15 -0.33
C GLY A 462 -11.89 17.73 -0.94
N PRO A 463 -11.38 16.53 -0.60
CA PRO A 463 -9.99 16.16 -0.88
C PRO A 463 -9.73 15.67 -2.31
N ILE A 464 -8.60 16.15 -2.83
CA ILE A 464 -7.41 15.40 -3.25
C ILE A 464 -7.58 14.26 -4.28
N HIS A 465 -6.76 14.32 -5.32
CA HIS A 465 -6.99 13.73 -6.63
C HIS A 465 -5.81 12.84 -7.05
N GLY A 466 -5.58 11.82 -6.23
CA GLY A 466 -4.40 10.97 -6.25
C GLY A 466 -3.77 10.98 -4.86
N GLY A 467 -2.52 10.54 -4.76
CA GLY A 467 -1.76 10.43 -3.51
C GLY A 467 -1.40 8.98 -3.21
N LYS A 468 -1.11 8.67 -1.94
CA LYS A 468 -0.66 7.32 -1.56
C LYS A 468 -1.81 6.32 -1.44
N LEU A 469 -1.47 5.07 -1.73
CA LEU A 469 -2.32 3.88 -1.65
C LEU A 469 -1.99 3.12 -0.36
N GLY A 470 -2.90 2.28 0.14
CA GLY A 470 -2.61 1.51 1.33
C GLY A 470 -3.72 0.60 1.85
N LEU A 471 -3.39 -0.05 2.95
CA LEU A 471 -4.21 -1.00 3.68
C LEU A 471 -4.74 -0.36 4.97
N TYR A 472 -5.86 -0.87 5.47
CA TYR A 472 -6.56 -0.33 6.64
C TYR A 472 -7.03 -1.47 7.55
N VAL A 473 -6.78 -1.32 8.85
CA VAL A 473 -7.43 -2.12 9.91
C VAL A 473 -7.91 -1.23 11.05
N PHE A 474 -8.94 -1.70 11.75
CA PHE A 474 -9.40 -1.17 13.03
C PHE A 474 -10.12 -2.28 13.79
N SER A 475 -9.50 -2.77 14.86
CA SER A 475 -10.04 -3.76 15.81
C SER A 475 -10.27 -5.18 15.25
N GLN A 476 -9.75 -5.51 14.06
CA GLN A 476 -9.80 -6.87 13.50
C GLN A 476 -8.40 -7.50 13.45
N PRO A 477 -8.12 -8.62 14.16
CA PRO A 477 -6.89 -9.39 14.03
C PRO A 477 -6.87 -10.33 12.82
N MET A 478 -5.68 -10.84 12.49
CA MET A 478 -5.39 -11.89 11.50
C MET A 478 -6.01 -11.62 10.13
N VAL A 479 -5.73 -10.44 9.57
CA VAL A 479 -6.14 -10.06 8.21
C VAL A 479 -4.97 -10.24 7.26
N ILE A 480 -5.07 -11.19 6.35
CA ILE A 480 -4.12 -11.39 5.25
C ILE A 480 -4.54 -10.51 4.08
N PHE A 481 -3.57 -9.79 3.53
CA PHE A 481 -3.69 -9.01 2.30
C PHE A 481 -2.72 -9.62 1.28
N SER A 482 -3.24 -10.53 0.45
CA SER A 482 -2.48 -11.46 -0.39
C SER A 482 -2.47 -11.07 -1.87
N GLY A 483 -1.40 -11.43 -2.58
CA GLY A 483 -1.27 -11.31 -4.03
C GLY A 483 -1.55 -9.91 -4.57
N MET A 484 -1.13 -8.88 -3.84
CA MET A 484 -1.45 -7.49 -4.13
C MET A 484 -0.77 -7.01 -5.41
N LYS A 485 -1.51 -6.30 -6.26
CA LYS A 485 -1.00 -5.70 -7.51
C LYS A 485 -1.66 -4.35 -7.72
N TYR A 486 -0.89 -3.27 -7.70
CA TYR A 486 -1.29 -1.98 -8.25
C TYR A 486 -0.72 -1.78 -9.65
N LYS A 487 -1.33 -0.86 -10.39
CA LYS A 487 -0.88 -0.38 -11.70
C LYS A 487 -1.38 1.05 -11.96
N CYS A 488 -0.68 1.80 -12.77
CA CYS A 488 -1.15 3.11 -13.24
C CYS A 488 -2.22 2.95 -14.34
N LEU A 489 -3.07 3.96 -14.52
CA LEU A 489 -4.09 3.97 -15.57
C LEU A 489 -3.73 4.93 -16.70
N ASP A 490 -3.54 4.39 -17.91
CA ASP A 490 -3.46 5.20 -19.13
C ASP A 490 -4.75 5.99 -19.41
N ASP A 491 -4.66 6.99 -20.28
CA ASP A 491 -5.77 7.88 -20.65
C ASP A 491 -7.02 7.14 -21.14
N THR A 492 -6.86 6.01 -21.83
CA THR A 492 -8.00 5.22 -22.34
C THR A 492 -8.72 4.52 -21.19
N GLN A 493 -7.97 3.97 -20.23
CA GLN A 493 -8.51 3.38 -19.00
C GLN A 493 -9.19 4.44 -18.12
N GLN A 494 -8.57 5.60 -17.95
CA GLN A 494 -9.16 6.74 -17.22
C GLN A 494 -10.45 7.25 -17.89
N ASN A 495 -10.45 7.42 -19.22
CA ASN A 495 -11.65 7.80 -19.97
C ASN A 495 -12.76 6.74 -19.92
N GLY A 496 -12.42 5.46 -19.74
CA GLY A 496 -13.37 4.40 -19.43
C GLY A 496 -14.13 4.66 -18.12
N MET A 497 -13.47 5.16 -17.08
CA MET A 497 -14.13 5.60 -15.84
C MET A 497 -14.96 6.89 -16.05
N SER A 498 -14.51 7.81 -16.90
CA SER A 498 -15.28 9.01 -17.26
C SER A 498 -16.63 8.71 -17.92
N GLN A 499 -16.76 7.62 -18.68
CA GLN A 499 -18.08 7.20 -19.21
C GLN A 499 -19.02 6.59 -18.13
N CYS A 500 -18.47 6.13 -17.00
CA CYS A 500 -19.25 5.62 -15.88
C CYS A 500 -19.92 6.74 -15.06
N SER A 501 -19.26 7.90 -14.91
CA SER A 501 -19.82 9.05 -14.19
C SER A 501 -21.00 9.70 -14.94
N LEU A 502 -20.96 9.68 -16.27
CA LEU A 502 -22.06 10.14 -17.14
C LEU A 502 -23.36 9.34 -16.98
N GLN A 503 -23.34 8.16 -16.35
CA GLN A 503 -24.55 7.36 -16.05
C GLN A 503 -25.20 7.73 -14.70
N GLN A 504 -24.69 8.74 -13.99
CA GLN A 504 -25.23 9.23 -12.71
C GLN A 504 -25.84 10.63 -12.78
N GLN A 505 -25.94 11.24 -13.97
CA GLN A 505 -26.60 12.52 -14.23
C GLN A 505 -27.92 12.33 -14.99
#